data_AF-A0A5J5VCX6-F1
#
_entry.id   AF-A0A5J5VCX6-F1
#
_cell.length_a   1.000
_cell.length_b   1.000
_cell.length_c   1.000
_cell.angle_alpha   90.00
_cell.angle_beta   90.00
_cell.angle_gamma   90.00
#
_symmetry.space_group_name_H-M   'P 1'
#
loop_
_entity.id
_entity.type
_entity.pdbx_description
1 polymer ?
#
loop_
_entity_poly.entity_id
_entity_poly.type
_entity_poly.pdbx_seq_one_letter_code
_entity_poly.pdbx_strand_id
1 'polypeptide(L)'
;MWGWLLFYGGTASVAFGSAYYHLRPDDNRVLLDTLPMMIAYSSLFSTFILERLGERIGLSCLFSLVVLAVLSTSYARTFNDLRLCMIFQLIPCIAIPIMTFLFPPKYTHSRYWLWTVGVFILAKMEALADMKIYRANNYIISGHSLEHLCSAIAPVLVTVMLMHRSCRFPRLGEIKECP
;
A
#
# COMPACT_ATOMS: atom_id res chain seq x y z
N MET A 1 13.66 7.92 -4.53
CA MET A 1 12.60 8.92 -4.83
C MET A 1 11.44 8.32 -5.65
N TRP A 2 11.71 7.54 -6.70
CA TRP A 2 10.67 6.95 -7.57
C TRP A 2 9.56 6.17 -6.86
N GLY A 3 9.90 5.38 -5.83
CA GLY A 3 8.90 4.66 -5.04
C GLY A 3 7.88 5.59 -4.36
N TRP A 4 8.32 6.72 -3.80
CA TRP A 4 7.41 7.69 -3.18
C TRP A 4 6.52 8.39 -4.20
N LEU A 5 7.06 8.76 -5.37
CA LEU A 5 6.27 9.36 -6.46
C LEU A 5 5.15 8.43 -6.92
N LEU A 6 5.46 7.16 -7.13
CA LEU A 6 4.47 6.16 -7.54
C LEU A 6 3.46 5.85 -6.42
N PHE A 7 3.90 5.87 -5.16
CA PHE A 7 3.01 5.67 -4.02
C PHE A 7 1.97 6.78 -3.93
N TYR A 8 2.39 8.04 -3.81
CA TYR A 8 1.46 9.17 -3.68
C TYR A 8 0.66 9.41 -4.96
N GLY A 9 1.28 9.29 -6.14
CA GLY A 9 0.58 9.37 -7.42
C GLY A 9 -0.46 8.26 -7.59
N GLY A 10 -0.11 7.04 -7.20
CA GLY A 10 -1.03 5.90 -7.16
C GLY A 10 -2.18 6.12 -6.20
N THR A 11 -1.91 6.52 -4.94
CA THR A 11 -2.95 6.81 -3.94
C THR A 11 -3.90 7.92 -4.39
N ALA A 12 -3.39 9.02 -4.96
CA ALA A 12 -4.24 10.06 -5.51
C ALA A 12 -5.12 9.52 -6.64
N SER A 13 -4.55 8.72 -7.53
CA SER A 13 -5.27 8.09 -8.63
C SER A 13 -6.34 7.10 -8.14
N VAL A 14 -6.10 6.36 -7.04
CA VAL A 14 -7.13 5.53 -6.38
C VAL A 14 -8.28 6.39 -5.88
N ALA A 15 -8.01 7.53 -5.24
CA ALA A 15 -9.09 8.40 -4.74
C ALA A 15 -10.04 8.83 -5.88
N PHE A 16 -9.50 9.22 -7.03
CA PHE A 16 -10.29 9.56 -8.21
C PHE A 16 -10.94 8.34 -8.88
N GLY A 17 -10.19 7.24 -9.02
CA GLY A 17 -10.68 5.99 -9.62
C GLY A 17 -11.83 5.38 -8.84
N SER A 18 -11.70 5.32 -7.52
CA SER A 18 -12.72 4.83 -6.59
C SER A 18 -13.99 5.69 -6.64
N ALA A 19 -13.84 7.01 -6.60
CA ALA A 19 -14.98 7.93 -6.74
C ALA A 19 -15.70 7.72 -8.09
N TYR A 20 -14.96 7.56 -9.18
CA TYR A 20 -15.53 7.34 -10.51
C TYR A 20 -16.22 5.97 -10.66
N TYR A 21 -15.69 4.93 -10.02
CA TYR A 21 -16.32 3.61 -9.96
C TYR A 21 -17.62 3.64 -9.15
N HIS A 22 -17.61 4.28 -7.98
CA HIS A 22 -18.80 4.35 -7.13
C HIS A 22 -19.93 5.21 -7.71
N LEU A 23 -19.62 6.19 -8.57
CA LEU A 23 -20.63 6.97 -9.29
C LEU A 23 -21.40 6.14 -10.32
N ARG A 24 -20.72 5.20 -11.00
CA ARG A 24 -21.34 4.26 -11.96
C ARG A 24 -20.52 2.97 -11.98
N PRO A 25 -20.96 1.90 -11.30
CA PRO A 25 -20.22 0.65 -11.29
C PRO A 25 -20.23 0.01 -12.68
N ASP A 26 -19.04 -0.31 -13.19
CA ASP A 26 -18.79 -0.97 -14.48
C ASP A 26 -17.43 -1.69 -14.41
N ASP A 27 -17.28 -2.80 -15.13
CA ASP A 27 -16.09 -3.67 -15.07
C ASP A 27 -14.82 -2.92 -15.51
N ASN A 28 -14.95 -2.02 -16.49
CA ASN A 28 -13.85 -1.16 -16.92
C ASN A 28 -13.41 -0.17 -15.84
N ARG A 29 -14.33 0.23 -14.95
CA ARG A 29 -14.07 1.24 -13.91
C ARG A 29 -13.49 0.62 -12.64
N VAL A 30 -13.82 -0.65 -12.35
CA VAL A 30 -13.12 -1.43 -11.31
C VAL A 30 -11.62 -1.46 -11.57
N LEU A 31 -11.21 -1.55 -12.83
CA LEU A 31 -9.79 -1.57 -13.20
C LEU A 31 -9.11 -0.21 -13.00
N LEU A 32 -9.84 0.89 -13.21
CA LEU A 32 -9.36 2.25 -12.95
C LEU A 32 -9.14 2.50 -11.45
N ASP A 33 -9.78 1.71 -10.57
CA ASP A 33 -9.53 1.72 -9.14
C ASP A 33 -8.41 0.73 -8.74
N THR A 34 -8.46 -0.48 -9.29
CA THR A 34 -7.57 -1.59 -8.91
C THR A 34 -6.13 -1.37 -9.37
N LEU A 35 -5.90 -0.89 -10.59
CA LEU A 35 -4.53 -0.73 -11.11
C LEU A 35 -3.74 0.33 -10.33
N PRO A 36 -4.25 1.55 -10.09
CA PRO A 36 -3.57 2.52 -9.25
C PRO A 36 -3.31 2.03 -7.83
N MET A 37 -4.25 1.27 -7.27
CA MET A 37 -4.10 0.68 -5.93
C MET A 37 -2.94 -0.31 -5.89
N MET A 38 -2.86 -1.20 -6.87
CA MET A 38 -1.77 -2.18 -6.97
C MET A 38 -0.40 -1.50 -7.15
N ILE A 39 -0.33 -0.41 -7.93
CA ILE A 39 0.89 0.39 -8.08
C ILE A 39 1.28 1.05 -6.74
N ALA A 40 0.31 1.58 -5.98
CA ALA A 40 0.56 2.16 -4.67
C ALA A 40 1.11 1.13 -3.68
N TYR A 41 0.52 -0.07 -3.58
CA TYR A 41 1.04 -1.14 -2.73
C TYR A 41 2.43 -1.62 -3.16
N SER A 42 2.65 -1.80 -4.46
CA SER A 42 3.94 -2.21 -5.02
C SER A 42 5.06 -1.23 -4.68
N SER A 43 4.77 0.06 -4.88
CA SER A 43 5.72 1.13 -4.65
C SER A 43 6.02 1.34 -3.16
N LEU A 44 5.00 1.24 -2.30
CA LEU A 44 5.18 1.28 -0.84
C LEU A 44 6.05 0.11 -0.35
N PHE A 45 5.75 -1.11 -0.79
CA PHE A 45 6.47 -2.31 -0.34
C PHE A 45 7.92 -2.33 -0.86
N SER A 46 8.14 -2.00 -2.13
CA SER A 46 9.50 -1.87 -2.67
C SER A 46 10.31 -0.77 -1.99
N THR A 47 9.68 0.33 -1.57
CA THR A 47 10.35 1.40 -0.82
C THR A 47 10.74 0.92 0.58
N PHE A 48 9.89 0.14 1.25
CA PHE A 48 10.26 -0.52 2.49
C PHE A 48 11.47 -1.46 2.30
N ILE A 49 11.49 -2.25 1.22
CA ILE A 49 12.62 -3.13 0.89
C ILE A 49 13.89 -2.31 0.64
N LEU A 50 13.77 -1.20 -0.10
CA LEU A 50 14.87 -0.27 -0.36
C LEU A 50 15.51 0.22 0.95
N GLU A 51 14.71 0.57 1.95
CA GLU A 51 15.19 1.05 3.25
C GLU A 51 15.90 -0.03 4.08
N ARG A 52 15.63 -1.32 3.82
CA ARG A 52 16.20 -2.46 4.57
C ARG A 52 17.37 -3.13 3.89
N LEU A 53 17.25 -3.37 2.60
CA LEU A 53 18.16 -4.20 1.80
C LEU A 53 19.00 -3.38 0.82
N GLY A 54 18.72 -2.08 0.67
CA GLY A 54 19.50 -1.16 -0.16
C GLY A 54 18.83 -0.81 -1.50
N GLU A 55 19.40 0.20 -2.16
CA GLU A 55 18.80 0.84 -3.33
C GLU A 55 18.60 -0.12 -4.51
N ARG A 56 19.64 -0.89 -4.87
CA ARG A 56 19.60 -1.78 -6.05
C ARG A 56 18.52 -2.85 -5.93
N ILE A 57 18.39 -3.45 -4.75
CA ILE A 57 17.38 -4.50 -4.48
C ILE A 57 15.98 -3.87 -4.46
N GLY A 58 15.83 -2.72 -3.79
CA GLY A 58 14.58 -1.99 -3.75
C GLY A 58 14.07 -1.56 -5.14
N LEU A 59 14.93 -1.04 -6.00
CA LEU A 59 14.57 -0.61 -7.35
C LEU A 59 14.21 -1.78 -8.27
N SER A 60 14.97 -2.88 -8.19
CA SER A 60 14.65 -4.13 -8.92
C SER A 60 13.30 -4.70 -8.47
N CYS A 61 13.04 -4.67 -7.17
CA CYS A 61 11.78 -5.09 -6.58
C CYS A 61 10.62 -4.20 -7.05
N LEU A 62 10.80 -2.87 -7.08
CA LEU A 62 9.81 -1.93 -7.58
C LEU A 62 9.40 -2.27 -9.02
N PHE A 63 10.38 -2.44 -9.92
CA PHE A 63 10.11 -2.78 -11.31
C PHE A 63 9.35 -4.11 -11.42
N SER A 64 9.83 -5.15 -10.72
CA SER A 64 9.23 -6.48 -10.76
C SER A 64 7.79 -6.49 -10.24
N LEU A 65 7.52 -5.79 -9.13
CA LEU A 65 6.18 -5.70 -8.54
C LEU A 65 5.21 -4.89 -9.41
N VAL A 66 5.67 -3.79 -10.02
CA VAL A 66 4.82 -2.99 -10.93
C VAL A 66 4.45 -3.80 -12.17
N VAL A 67 5.40 -4.54 -12.75
CA VAL A 67 5.10 -5.46 -13.87
C VAL A 67 4.09 -6.51 -13.43
N LEU A 68 4.29 -7.13 -12.26
CA LEU A 68 3.36 -8.13 -11.73
C LEU A 68 1.96 -7.54 -11.45
N ALA A 69 1.87 -6.30 -10.98
CA ALA A 69 0.61 -5.57 -10.79
C ALA A 69 -0.13 -5.36 -12.12
N VAL A 70 0.57 -4.94 -13.17
CA VAL A 70 -0.02 -4.78 -14.52
C VAL A 70 -0.48 -6.12 -15.10
N LEU A 71 0.31 -7.18 -14.94
CA LEU A 71 -0.05 -8.52 -15.41
C LEU A 71 -1.26 -9.07 -14.64
N SER A 72 -1.28 -8.92 -13.32
CA SER A 72 -2.38 -9.39 -12.46
C SER A 72 -3.69 -8.67 -12.77
N THR A 73 -3.64 -7.36 -13.01
CA THR A 73 -4.82 -6.56 -13.37
C THR A 73 -5.30 -6.86 -14.79
N SER A 74 -4.38 -7.10 -15.73
CA SER A 74 -4.72 -7.54 -17.09
C SER A 74 -5.37 -8.93 -17.09
N TYR A 75 -4.87 -9.84 -16.24
CA TYR A 75 -5.49 -11.14 -16.02
C TYR A 75 -6.89 -11.00 -15.43
N ALA A 76 -7.05 -10.17 -14.39
CA ALA A 76 -8.35 -9.90 -13.78
C ALA A 76 -9.35 -9.33 -14.79
N ARG A 77 -8.91 -8.45 -15.70
CA ARG A 77 -9.74 -7.94 -16.81
C ARG A 77 -10.19 -9.03 -17.78
N THR A 78 -9.32 -9.99 -18.06
CA THR A 78 -9.59 -11.00 -19.10
C THR A 78 -10.45 -12.15 -18.57
N PHE A 79 -10.23 -12.54 -17.32
CA PHE A 79 -10.87 -13.70 -16.69
C PHE A 79 -11.91 -13.33 -15.62
N ASN A 80 -12.14 -12.04 -15.37
CA ASN A 80 -13.02 -11.53 -14.30
C ASN A 80 -12.69 -12.12 -12.92
N ASP A 81 -11.40 -12.37 -12.66
CA ASP A 81 -10.92 -12.95 -11.41
C ASP A 81 -9.94 -12.00 -10.69
N LEU A 82 -10.40 -11.38 -9.62
CA LEU A 82 -9.62 -10.46 -8.79
C LEU A 82 -8.75 -11.16 -7.74
N ARG A 83 -8.80 -12.49 -7.62
CA ARG A 83 -8.09 -13.23 -6.56
C ARG A 83 -6.58 -12.96 -6.57
N LEU A 84 -5.97 -12.88 -7.75
CA LEU A 84 -4.54 -12.56 -7.86
C LEU A 84 -4.21 -11.17 -7.31
N CYS A 85 -5.07 -10.18 -7.58
CA CYS A 85 -4.90 -8.83 -7.04
C CYS A 85 -5.06 -8.81 -5.51
N MET A 86 -6.03 -9.56 -4.97
CA MET A 86 -6.22 -9.67 -3.52
C MET A 86 -5.03 -10.34 -2.81
N ILE A 87 -4.50 -11.44 -3.37
CA ILE A 87 -3.30 -12.10 -2.84
C ILE A 87 -2.11 -11.14 -2.85
N PHE A 88 -1.93 -10.40 -3.95
CA PHE A 88 -0.87 -9.42 -4.07
C PHE A 88 -0.92 -8.35 -2.96
N GLN A 89 -2.12 -7.84 -2.65
CA GLN A 89 -2.32 -6.87 -1.56
C GLN A 89 -2.02 -7.43 -0.17
N LEU A 90 -2.20 -8.74 0.04
CA LEU A 90 -1.95 -9.39 1.32
C LEU A 90 -0.44 -9.57 1.59
N ILE A 91 0.38 -9.70 0.55
CA ILE A 91 1.83 -9.96 0.68
C ILE A 91 2.52 -8.89 1.54
N PRO A 92 2.38 -7.57 1.27
CA PRO A 92 2.99 -6.53 2.11
C PRO A 92 2.56 -6.60 3.58
N CYS A 93 1.30 -6.95 3.87
CA CYS A 93 0.78 -7.02 5.23
C CYS A 93 1.48 -8.09 6.08
N ILE A 94 1.99 -9.15 5.45
CA ILE A 94 2.71 -10.23 6.13
C ILE A 94 4.23 -10.00 6.05
N ALA A 95 4.72 -9.60 4.88
CA ALA A 95 6.15 -9.44 4.63
C ALA A 95 6.76 -8.29 5.43
N ILE A 96 6.08 -7.15 5.56
CA ILE A 96 6.60 -5.98 6.29
C ILE A 96 6.85 -6.30 7.78
N PRO A 97 5.92 -6.91 8.54
CA PRO A 97 6.19 -7.31 9.92
C PRO A 97 7.37 -8.29 10.05
N ILE A 98 7.41 -9.33 9.22
CA ILE A 98 8.48 -10.34 9.24
C ILE A 98 9.84 -9.67 8.97
N MET A 99 9.93 -8.88 7.92
CA MET A 99 11.18 -8.19 7.57
C MET A 99 11.58 -7.13 8.59
N THR A 100 10.61 -6.48 9.25
CA THR A 100 10.89 -5.51 10.32
C THR A 100 11.54 -6.20 11.53
N PHE A 101 11.21 -7.46 11.79
CA PHE A 101 11.85 -8.28 12.81
C PHE A 101 13.22 -8.81 12.38
N LEU A 102 13.36 -9.25 11.12
CA LEU A 102 14.59 -9.87 10.61
C LEU A 102 15.71 -8.87 10.29
N PHE A 103 15.38 -7.67 9.81
CA PHE A 103 16.37 -6.71 9.30
C PHE A 103 16.36 -5.40 10.11
N PRO A 104 17.51 -4.90 10.58
CA PRO A 104 17.57 -3.66 11.35
C PRO A 104 17.18 -2.44 10.49
N PRO A 105 16.51 -1.42 11.05
CA PRO A 105 16.09 -0.24 10.30
C PRO A 105 17.25 0.73 10.03
N LYS A 106 17.33 1.25 8.79
CA LYS A 106 18.26 2.33 8.41
C LYS A 106 17.85 3.68 9.01
N TYR A 107 16.55 3.96 9.07
CA TYR A 107 15.97 5.22 9.56
C TYR A 107 15.33 5.08 10.95
N THR A 108 15.23 6.19 11.68
CA THR A 108 14.39 6.32 12.88
C THR A 108 12.91 6.18 12.51
N HIS A 109 12.03 6.03 13.50
CA HIS A 109 10.58 5.92 13.28
C HIS A 109 10.12 4.71 12.44
N SER A 110 10.94 3.66 12.33
CA SER A 110 10.57 2.40 11.69
C SER A 110 9.29 1.74 12.24
N ARG A 111 8.81 2.12 13.43
CA ARG A 111 7.54 1.61 14.00
C ARG A 111 6.33 2.02 13.15
N TYR A 112 6.41 3.12 12.39
CA TYR A 112 5.34 3.57 11.51
C TYR A 112 5.03 2.55 10.41
N TRP A 113 6.00 1.77 9.94
CA TRP A 113 5.74 0.67 9.01
C TRP A 113 4.77 -0.38 9.59
N LEU A 114 4.88 -0.69 10.89
CA LEU A 114 3.95 -1.61 11.56
C LEU A 114 2.57 -0.97 11.77
N TRP A 115 2.52 0.32 12.10
CA TRP A 115 1.25 1.05 12.19
C TRP A 115 0.51 1.09 10.84
N THR A 116 1.22 1.36 9.74
CA THR A 116 0.66 1.33 8.39
C THR A 116 0.10 -0.04 8.03
N VAL A 117 0.82 -1.12 8.36
CA VAL A 117 0.31 -2.49 8.18
C VAL A 117 -0.93 -2.76 9.04
N GLY A 118 -0.91 -2.32 10.30
CA GLY A 118 -2.06 -2.44 11.20
C GLY A 118 -3.31 -1.79 10.64
N VAL A 119 -3.17 -0.58 10.09
CA VAL A 119 -4.27 0.14 9.42
C VAL A 119 -4.77 -0.60 8.18
N PHE A 120 -3.88 -1.16 7.35
CA PHE A 120 -4.31 -1.97 6.20
C PHE A 120 -5.04 -3.25 6.60
N ILE A 121 -4.58 -3.94 7.65
CA ILE A 121 -5.28 -5.12 8.17
C ILE A 121 -6.65 -4.72 8.71
N LEU A 122 -6.76 -3.62 9.46
CA LEU A 122 -8.03 -3.10 9.95
C LEU A 122 -8.99 -2.78 8.78
N ALA A 123 -8.51 -2.09 7.76
CA ALA A 123 -9.31 -1.78 6.57
C ALA A 123 -9.87 -3.06 5.91
N LYS A 124 -9.06 -4.13 5.79
CA LYS A 124 -9.51 -5.42 5.25
C LYS A 124 -10.49 -6.15 6.16
N MET A 125 -10.34 -6.04 7.48
CA MET A 125 -11.31 -6.60 8.43
C MET A 125 -12.66 -5.90 8.32
N GLU A 126 -12.67 -4.58 8.12
CA GLU A 126 -13.89 -3.78 7.93
C GLU A 126 -14.61 -4.16 6.64
N ALA A 127 -13.85 -4.37 5.55
CA ALA A 127 -14.37 -4.87 4.29
C ALA A 127 -15.05 -6.25 4.44
N LEU A 128 -14.41 -7.17 5.16
CA LEU A 128 -14.97 -8.51 5.43
C LEU A 128 -16.19 -8.47 6.36
N ALA A 129 -16.24 -7.49 7.25
CA ALA A 129 -17.32 -7.30 8.21
C ALA A 129 -18.40 -6.33 7.70
N ASP A 130 -18.42 -5.97 6.42
CA ASP A 130 -19.24 -4.89 5.85
C ASP A 130 -20.70 -4.90 6.34
N MET A 131 -21.42 -5.99 6.09
CA MET A 131 -22.82 -6.11 6.51
C MET A 131 -23.01 -6.21 8.03
N LYS A 132 -22.02 -6.73 8.76
CA LYS A 132 -22.08 -6.82 10.23
C LYS A 132 -21.95 -5.42 10.85
N ILE A 133 -21.00 -4.63 10.36
CA ILE A 133 -20.78 -3.23 10.76
C ILE A 133 -22.01 -2.39 10.39
N TYR A 134 -22.50 -2.55 9.16
CA TYR A 134 -23.65 -1.80 8.67
C TYR A 134 -24.90 -2.02 9.54
N ARG A 135 -25.17 -3.26 9.95
CA ARG A 135 -26.28 -3.57 10.87
C ARG A 135 -26.03 -3.09 12.30
N ALA A 136 -24.81 -3.23 12.80
CA ALA A 136 -24.46 -2.82 14.16
C ALA A 136 -24.56 -1.29 14.36
N ASN A 137 -24.30 -0.52 13.30
CA ASN A 137 -24.33 0.94 13.34
C ASN A 137 -25.64 1.53 12.80
N ASN A 138 -26.76 0.80 12.91
CA ASN A 138 -28.09 1.23 12.47
C ASN A 138 -28.14 1.75 11.02
N TYR A 139 -27.40 1.12 10.10
CA TYR A 139 -27.38 1.45 8.68
C TYR A 139 -26.82 2.84 8.34
N ILE A 140 -26.00 3.43 9.22
CA ILE A 140 -25.39 4.75 8.99
C ILE A 140 -24.12 4.65 8.14
N ILE A 141 -23.21 3.72 8.49
CA ILE A 141 -21.90 3.55 7.83
C ILE A 141 -21.67 2.08 7.53
N SER A 142 -21.33 1.77 6.27
CA SER A 142 -20.93 0.43 5.84
C SER A 142 -19.45 0.16 6.15
N GLY A 143 -19.07 -1.11 6.33
CA GLY A 143 -17.66 -1.46 6.50
C GLY A 143 -16.82 -1.12 5.27
N HIS A 144 -17.41 -1.14 4.07
CA HIS A 144 -16.76 -0.66 2.83
C HIS A 144 -16.39 0.83 2.89
N SER A 145 -17.26 1.66 3.47
CA SER A 145 -16.95 3.09 3.65
C SER A 145 -15.83 3.30 4.67
N LEU A 146 -15.81 2.43 5.70
CA LEU A 146 -14.78 2.46 6.73
C LEU A 146 -13.43 1.96 6.21
N GLU A 147 -13.41 0.95 5.33
CA GLU A 147 -12.20 0.47 4.64
C GLU A 147 -11.48 1.62 3.93
N HIS A 148 -12.23 2.46 3.20
CA HIS A 148 -11.66 3.64 2.52
C HIS A 148 -11.08 4.65 3.50
N LEU A 149 -11.80 4.93 4.59
CA LEU A 149 -11.35 5.87 5.61
C LEU A 149 -10.07 5.38 6.29
N CYS A 150 -10.03 4.10 6.68
CA CYS A 150 -8.85 3.48 7.25
C CYS A 150 -7.70 3.47 6.25
N SER A 151 -7.94 3.10 5.00
CA SER A 151 -6.91 3.10 3.95
C SER A 151 -6.31 4.50 3.70
N ALA A 152 -7.10 5.57 3.88
CA ALA A 152 -6.61 6.95 3.77
C ALA A 152 -5.68 7.38 4.91
N ILE A 153 -5.70 6.69 6.06
CA ILE A 153 -4.78 6.98 7.18
C ILE A 153 -3.35 6.49 6.86
N ALA A 154 -3.21 5.42 6.08
CA ALA A 154 -1.90 4.85 5.71
C ALA A 154 -0.94 5.88 5.06
N PRO A 155 -1.31 6.63 4.00
CA PRO A 155 -0.43 7.65 3.42
C PRO A 155 -0.14 8.79 4.41
N VAL A 156 -1.05 9.12 5.32
CA VAL A 156 -0.80 10.14 6.37
C VAL A 156 0.29 9.66 7.33
N LEU A 157 0.19 8.43 7.84
CA LEU A 157 1.20 7.84 8.72
C LEU A 157 2.58 7.81 8.07
N VAL A 158 2.64 7.42 6.80
CA VAL A 158 3.88 7.40 6.02
C VAL A 158 4.43 8.82 5.83
N THR A 159 3.58 9.81 5.59
CA THR A 159 4.00 11.22 5.47
C THR A 159 4.61 11.73 6.77
N VAL A 160 3.95 11.47 7.90
CA VAL A 160 4.46 11.84 9.24
C VAL A 160 5.80 11.14 9.50
N MET A 161 5.93 9.86 9.15
CA MET A 161 7.20 9.14 9.23
C MET A 161 8.29 9.82 8.39
N LEU A 162 7.97 10.22 7.15
CA LEU A 162 8.91 10.89 6.25
C LEU A 162 9.36 12.25 6.76
N MET A 163 8.47 13.01 7.41
CA MET A 163 8.78 14.33 7.97
C MET A 163 9.69 14.26 9.20
N HIS A 164 9.59 13.20 10.01
CA HIS A 164 10.29 13.07 11.29
C HIS A 164 11.43 12.05 11.31
N ARG A 165 11.66 11.32 10.21
CA ARG A 165 12.75 10.34 10.15
C ARG A 165 14.11 11.01 10.03
N SER A 166 15.11 10.34 10.60
CA SER A 166 16.53 10.68 10.50
C SER A 166 17.34 9.40 10.37
N CYS A 167 18.53 9.46 9.78
CA CYS A 167 19.40 8.29 9.68
C CYS A 167 19.87 7.84 11.07
N ARG A 168 19.64 6.57 11.43
CA ARG A 168 19.95 6.05 12.78
C ARG A 168 21.45 5.78 12.97
N PHE A 169 22.15 5.45 11.90
CA PHE A 169 23.61 5.27 11.85
C PHE A 169 24.14 5.62 10.46
N PRO A 170 24.96 6.67 10.29
CA PRO A 170 25.67 6.87 9.03
C PRO A 170 26.77 5.80 8.94
N ARG A 171 26.56 4.73 8.16
CA ARG A 171 27.67 3.85 7.78
C ARG A 171 28.62 4.69 6.91
N LEU A 172 29.93 4.56 7.12
CA LEU A 172 30.95 5.41 6.49
C LEU A 172 30.88 5.50 4.95
N GLY A 173 30.21 4.55 4.27
CA GLY A 173 29.97 4.55 2.82
C GLY A 173 28.61 5.11 2.37
N GLU A 174 27.66 5.37 3.26
CA GLU A 174 26.30 5.85 2.93
C GLU A 174 26.10 7.35 3.20
N ILE A 175 27.16 8.09 3.54
CA ILE A 175 27.11 9.53 3.85
C ILE A 175 26.57 10.36 2.67
N LYS A 176 26.65 9.85 1.44
CA LYS A 176 26.07 10.50 0.24
C LYS A 176 24.57 10.29 0.05
N GLU A 177 23.94 9.36 0.77
CA GLU A 177 22.54 8.95 0.52
C GLU A 177 21.54 9.40 1.59
N CYS A 178 22.00 10.02 2.69
CA CYS A 178 21.11 10.64 3.67
C CYS A 178 20.84 12.10 3.25
N PRO A 179 19.61 12.46 2.84
CA PRO A 179 19.18 13.85 2.70
C PRO A 179 19.02 14.53 4.06
#